data_AF-A0A5A5TLH5-F1
#
_entry.id   AF-A0A5A5TLH5-F1
#
_cell.length_a   1.000
_cell.length_b   1.000
_cell.length_c   1.000
_cell.angle_alpha   90.00
_cell.angle_beta   90.00
_cell.angle_gamma   90.00
#
_symmetry.space_group_name_H-M   'P 1'
#
loop_
_entity.id
_entity.type
_entity.pdbx_description
1 polymer ?
#
loop_
_entity_poly.entity_id
_entity_poly.type
_entity_poly.pdbx_seq_one_letter_code
_entity_poly.pdbx_strand_id
1 'polypeptide(L)'
;MVNYLRDWLHARITQTDDAFPTNQYLRFEKGELILRPVEKQADPEGLSTLEQFLAERLKPISLLDVLTQTEQWLNWSRFFGPLSGHATKLEDAIARYVALAFCYGCNLGPSQTARSLTGVERRDLSWVNQHHITEEKLDEAIRCVTEAYNRFHLPKYWGTGKRASADGTKWEMYEQNLLAEYHIRYGGYGGIGYYHVSDTYIALFSRFIPCGVHEGAYILDMFEKEQASVRPETVHGDTHAQSTTIFGLAHLLGISLMPRIKNWKDLTLFRPDPDIHYTHLDSLFSDAIDWDLIATHLPDMIRVALSIKAGKIIPSTILRKLGAYSRKKKITGHPQRSTETNLDLDRTHRTRKTTACRYLRIVWFTRKYLSPSHSSVQRPAPTNRGEARTPCLVWFSVIET
;
A
#
# COMPACT_ATOMS: atom_id res chain seq x y z
N MET A 1 21.28 -20.07 -1.51
CA MET A 1 20.47 -18.84 -1.28
C MET A 1 21.05 -17.94 -0.20
N VAL A 2 21.39 -18.46 0.99
CA VAL A 2 22.01 -17.64 2.06
C VAL A 2 23.35 -17.03 1.62
N ASN A 3 24.24 -17.83 1.03
CA ASN A 3 25.52 -17.32 0.50
C ASN A 3 25.31 -16.21 -0.54
N TYR A 4 24.38 -16.40 -1.47
CA TYR A 4 24.00 -15.37 -2.44
C TYR A 4 23.54 -14.07 -1.76
N LEU A 5 22.70 -14.14 -0.72
CA LEU A 5 22.26 -12.95 0.01
C LEU A 5 23.41 -12.24 0.73
N ARG A 6 24.35 -13.01 1.29
CA ARG A 6 25.55 -12.48 1.94
C ARG A 6 26.44 -11.76 0.92
N ASP A 7 26.73 -12.40 -0.20
CA ASP A 7 27.59 -11.84 -1.25
C ASP A 7 26.95 -10.60 -1.89
N TRP A 8 25.64 -10.66 -2.13
CA TRP A 8 24.86 -9.54 -2.63
C TRP A 8 24.87 -8.35 -1.66
N LEU A 9 24.70 -8.61 -0.35
CA LEU A 9 24.73 -7.56 0.66
C LEU A 9 26.10 -6.91 0.74
N HIS A 10 27.16 -7.73 0.78
CA HIS A 10 28.54 -7.26 0.80
C HIS A 10 28.83 -6.38 -0.41
N ALA A 11 28.58 -6.87 -1.63
CA ALA A 11 28.79 -6.10 -2.85
C ALA A 11 28.03 -4.77 -2.85
N ARG A 12 26.80 -4.77 -2.30
CA ARG A 12 25.97 -3.56 -2.25
C ARG A 12 26.48 -2.54 -1.24
N ILE A 13 27.00 -2.97 -0.09
CA ILE A 13 27.62 -2.06 0.88
C ILE A 13 28.95 -1.52 0.34
N THR A 14 29.80 -2.35 -0.27
CA THR A 14 31.05 -1.91 -0.89
C THR A 14 30.79 -0.83 -1.96
N GLN A 15 29.90 -1.11 -2.91
CA GLN A 15 29.54 -0.13 -3.96
C GLN A 15 29.03 1.20 -3.38
N THR A 16 28.33 1.10 -2.26
CA THR A 16 27.78 2.25 -1.56
C THR A 16 28.88 3.05 -0.85
N ASP A 17 29.81 2.36 -0.19
CA ASP A 17 30.97 2.96 0.48
C ASP A 17 31.85 3.70 -0.53
N ASP A 18 32.12 3.08 -1.67
CA ASP A 18 32.89 3.67 -2.77
C ASP A 18 32.20 4.91 -3.37
N ALA A 19 30.86 4.90 -3.45
CA ALA A 19 30.09 6.03 -3.98
C ALA A 19 29.90 7.16 -2.96
N PHE A 20 30.09 6.88 -1.66
CA PHE A 20 29.78 7.81 -0.59
C PHE A 20 30.51 9.17 -0.70
N PRO A 21 31.82 9.23 -1.00
CA PRO A 21 32.54 10.50 -1.14
C PRO A 21 31.97 11.43 -2.22
N THR A 22 31.36 10.84 -3.26
CA THR A 22 30.77 11.59 -4.39
C THR A 22 29.29 11.93 -4.19
N ASN A 23 28.68 11.50 -3.08
CA ASN A 23 27.25 11.66 -2.86
C ASN A 23 26.89 13.09 -2.42
N GLN A 24 26.07 13.76 -3.22
CA GLN A 24 25.66 15.15 -2.96
C GLN A 24 24.55 15.27 -1.89
N TYR A 25 23.79 14.20 -1.69
CA TYR A 25 22.60 14.18 -0.83
C TYR A 25 22.88 13.64 0.58
N LEU A 26 24.02 12.99 0.78
CA LEU A 26 24.40 12.30 2.01
C LEU A 26 25.76 12.78 2.48
N ARG A 27 25.85 13.33 3.70
CA ARG A 27 27.12 13.83 4.26
C ARG A 27 27.28 13.45 5.72
N PHE A 28 28.51 13.21 6.17
CA PHE A 28 28.83 13.18 7.60
C PHE A 28 29.16 14.59 8.10
N GLU A 29 28.43 15.06 9.11
CA GLU A 29 28.77 16.25 9.89
C GLU A 29 28.81 15.87 11.38
N LYS A 30 29.95 16.13 12.04
CA LYS A 30 30.14 15.87 13.48
C LYS A 30 29.82 14.44 13.93
N GLY A 31 30.15 13.44 13.11
CA GLY A 31 29.87 12.03 13.40
C GLY A 31 28.43 11.61 13.14
N GLU A 32 27.57 12.52 12.67
CA GLU A 32 26.20 12.24 12.27
C GLU A 32 26.06 12.35 10.76
N LEU A 33 25.35 11.40 10.16
CA LEU A 33 25.03 11.46 8.75
C LEU A 33 23.80 12.37 8.56
N ILE A 34 23.78 13.20 7.52
CA ILE A 34 22.73 14.19 7.24
C ILE A 34 22.26 13.97 5.81
N LEU A 35 20.94 13.79 5.66
CA LEU A 35 20.24 13.73 4.39
C LEU A 35 19.78 15.12 4.00
N ARG A 36 20.30 15.65 2.88
CA ARG A 36 19.77 16.88 2.31
C ARG A 36 18.41 16.61 1.67
N PRO A 37 17.42 17.50 1.86
CA PRO A 37 16.18 17.43 1.10
C PRO A 37 16.48 17.45 -0.39
N VAL A 38 15.77 16.64 -1.17
CA VAL A 38 15.83 16.71 -2.63
C VAL A 38 15.19 18.03 -3.04
N GLU A 39 15.91 18.83 -3.82
CA GLU A 39 15.35 20.08 -4.36
C GLU A 39 14.19 19.78 -5.29
N LYS A 40 13.10 20.55 -5.18
CA LYS A 40 11.98 20.46 -6.11
C LYS A 40 12.52 20.77 -7.50
N GLN A 41 12.26 19.89 -8.45
CA GLN A 41 12.60 20.16 -9.85
C GLN A 41 11.87 21.43 -10.28
N ALA A 42 12.61 22.38 -10.88
CA ALA A 42 12.02 23.61 -11.38
C ALA A 42 10.97 23.28 -12.44
N ASP A 43 9.87 24.02 -12.41
CA ASP A 43 8.81 23.86 -13.39
C ASP A 43 9.35 24.27 -14.78
N PRO A 44 9.05 23.51 -15.85
CA PRO A 44 9.55 23.81 -17.18
C PRO A 44 9.06 25.17 -17.67
N GLU A 45 9.89 25.86 -18.46
CA GLU A 45 9.52 27.14 -19.06
C GLU A 45 8.24 27.00 -19.88
N GLY A 46 7.26 27.90 -19.64
CA GLY A 46 5.97 27.91 -20.35
C GLY A 46 4.89 26.99 -19.76
N LEU A 47 5.13 26.29 -18.64
CA LEU A 47 4.11 25.45 -18.00
C LEU A 47 2.82 26.23 -17.68
N SER A 48 2.95 27.40 -17.06
CA SER A 48 1.80 28.23 -16.67
C SER A 48 0.96 28.68 -17.87
N THR A 49 1.61 29.03 -18.98
CA THR A 49 0.93 29.40 -20.22
C THR A 49 0.17 28.20 -20.81
N LEU A 50 0.78 27.01 -20.80
CA LEU A 50 0.12 25.79 -21.25
C LEU A 50 -1.08 25.43 -20.37
N GLU A 51 -0.94 25.53 -19.04
CA GLU A 51 -2.03 25.28 -18.09
C GLU A 51 -3.21 26.22 -18.34
N GLN A 52 -2.96 27.50 -18.59
CA GLN A 52 -4.00 28.46 -18.97
C GLN A 52 -4.70 28.07 -20.28
N PHE A 53 -3.93 27.75 -21.34
CA PHE A 53 -4.50 27.31 -22.61
C PHE A 53 -5.33 26.02 -22.48
N LEU A 54 -4.92 25.10 -21.60
CA LEU A 54 -5.68 23.88 -21.31
C LEU A 54 -6.97 24.21 -20.55
N ALA A 55 -6.88 25.05 -19.51
CA ALA A 55 -8.03 25.46 -18.71
C ALA A 55 -9.10 26.18 -19.54
N GLU A 56 -8.70 27.03 -20.50
CA GLU A 56 -9.62 27.72 -21.42
C GLU A 56 -10.35 26.76 -22.38
N ARG A 57 -9.73 25.61 -22.72
CA ARG A 57 -10.29 24.64 -23.67
C ARG A 57 -11.04 23.49 -23.00
N LEU A 58 -10.70 23.17 -21.76
CA LEU A 58 -11.35 22.11 -20.99
C LEU A 58 -12.73 22.56 -20.55
N LYS A 59 -13.77 21.97 -21.15
CA LYS A 59 -15.15 22.20 -20.72
C LYS A 59 -15.45 21.33 -19.49
N PRO A 60 -16.16 21.85 -18.48
CA PRO A 60 -16.68 21.03 -17.40
C PRO A 60 -17.61 19.95 -17.96
N ILE A 61 -17.38 18.69 -17.57
CA ILE A 61 -18.20 17.54 -17.97
C ILE A 61 -18.86 16.98 -16.71
N SER A 62 -20.15 16.60 -16.80
CA SER A 62 -20.83 15.93 -15.70
C SER A 62 -20.26 14.54 -15.47
N LEU A 63 -20.11 14.13 -14.22
CA LEU A 63 -19.68 12.77 -13.89
C LEU A 63 -20.64 11.71 -14.45
N LEU A 64 -21.93 12.01 -14.53
CA LEU A 64 -22.92 11.12 -15.15
C LEU A 64 -22.69 10.95 -16.65
N ASP A 65 -22.24 12.00 -17.34
CA ASP A 65 -21.90 11.91 -18.77
C ASP A 65 -20.68 11.00 -18.97
N VAL A 66 -19.67 11.13 -18.10
CA VAL A 66 -18.49 10.25 -18.11
C VAL A 66 -18.89 8.79 -17.86
N LEU A 67 -19.73 8.53 -16.85
CA LEU A 67 -20.22 7.17 -16.58
C LEU A 67 -21.04 6.61 -17.74
N THR A 68 -21.90 7.42 -18.35
CA THR A 68 -22.70 7.02 -19.51
C THR A 68 -21.83 6.71 -20.73
N GLN A 69 -20.81 7.53 -21.02
CA GLN A 69 -19.88 7.30 -22.11
C GLN A 69 -19.04 6.05 -21.89
N THR A 70 -18.51 5.85 -20.68
CA THR A 70 -17.73 4.64 -20.37
C THR A 70 -18.59 3.39 -20.46
N GLU A 71 -19.87 3.47 -20.07
CA GLU A 71 -20.81 2.36 -20.25
C GLU A 71 -21.07 2.07 -21.73
N GLN A 72 -21.28 3.09 -22.57
CA GLN A 72 -21.44 2.88 -24.01
C GLN A 72 -20.19 2.25 -24.67
N TRP A 73 -18.99 2.62 -24.22
CA TRP A 73 -17.74 2.13 -24.80
C TRP A 73 -17.37 0.74 -24.31
N LEU A 74 -17.57 0.48 -23.02
CA LEU A 74 -17.05 -0.72 -22.36
C LEU A 74 -18.14 -1.74 -22.05
N ASN A 75 -19.40 -1.34 -22.04
CA ASN A 75 -20.57 -2.15 -21.66
C ASN A 75 -20.29 -2.90 -20.35
N TRP A 76 -19.82 -2.18 -19.32
CA TRP A 76 -19.45 -2.76 -18.04
C TRP A 76 -20.69 -3.19 -17.22
N SER A 77 -21.86 -2.62 -17.52
CA SER A 77 -23.12 -3.01 -16.87
C SER A 77 -23.55 -4.44 -17.16
N ARG A 78 -22.98 -5.10 -18.19
CA ARG A 78 -23.22 -6.52 -18.51
C ARG A 78 -22.92 -7.48 -17.36
N PHE A 79 -22.03 -7.10 -16.44
CA PHE A 79 -21.69 -7.91 -15.26
C PHE A 79 -22.79 -7.83 -14.19
N PHE A 80 -23.67 -6.84 -14.29
CA PHE A 80 -24.78 -6.65 -13.36
C PHE A 80 -26.03 -7.36 -13.84
N GLY A 81 -26.85 -7.79 -12.88
CA GLY A 81 -28.04 -8.58 -13.17
C GLY A 81 -28.52 -9.34 -11.94
N PRO A 82 -29.73 -9.91 -11.97
CA PRO A 82 -30.31 -10.64 -10.85
C PRO A 82 -29.35 -11.72 -10.30
N LEU A 83 -29.41 -11.97 -8.99
CA LEU A 83 -28.68 -13.09 -8.36
C LEU A 83 -29.03 -14.45 -8.98
N SER A 84 -30.22 -14.59 -9.54
CA SER A 84 -30.67 -15.82 -10.22
C SER A 84 -30.00 -16.07 -11.57
N GLY A 85 -29.28 -15.08 -12.14
CA GLY A 85 -28.66 -15.19 -13.47
C GLY A 85 -29.63 -15.10 -14.64
N HIS A 86 -30.93 -14.87 -14.38
CA HIS A 86 -31.91 -14.63 -15.43
C HIS A 86 -31.79 -13.21 -16.00
N ALA A 87 -32.36 -13.02 -17.20
CA ALA A 87 -32.43 -11.71 -17.83
C ALA A 87 -33.16 -10.69 -16.92
N THR A 88 -32.59 -9.50 -16.84
CA THR A 88 -33.13 -8.37 -16.08
C THR A 88 -34.51 -7.98 -16.61
N LYS A 89 -35.50 -7.87 -15.71
CA LYS A 89 -36.85 -7.36 -16.01
C LYS A 89 -37.02 -5.86 -15.72
N LEU A 90 -35.92 -5.16 -15.41
CA LEU A 90 -35.95 -3.72 -15.15
C LEU A 90 -36.15 -2.97 -16.46
N GLU A 91 -37.09 -2.03 -16.45
CA GLU A 91 -37.19 -1.02 -17.50
C GLU A 91 -35.96 -0.10 -17.44
N ASP A 92 -35.27 0.08 -18.57
CA ASP A 92 -34.04 0.85 -18.69
C ASP A 92 -32.96 0.47 -17.65
N ALA A 93 -32.54 -0.80 -17.69
CA ALA A 93 -31.57 -1.35 -16.76
C ALA A 93 -30.22 -0.58 -16.78
N ILE A 94 -29.77 -0.12 -17.95
CA ILE A 94 -28.50 0.57 -18.11
C ILE A 94 -28.52 1.91 -17.36
N ALA A 95 -29.56 2.74 -17.57
CA ALA A 95 -29.68 4.01 -16.85
C ALA A 95 -29.72 3.80 -15.33
N ARG A 96 -30.40 2.75 -14.86
CA ARG A 96 -30.43 2.40 -13.44
C ARG A 96 -29.04 2.01 -12.91
N TYR A 97 -28.28 1.23 -13.65
CA TYR A 97 -26.92 0.85 -13.25
C TYR A 97 -25.95 2.04 -13.25
N VAL A 98 -26.06 2.95 -14.21
CA VAL A 98 -25.28 4.19 -14.22
C VAL A 98 -25.63 5.07 -13.02
N ALA A 99 -26.93 5.25 -12.74
CA ALA A 99 -27.39 5.99 -11.56
C ALA A 99 -26.92 5.34 -10.26
N LEU A 100 -26.87 4.00 -10.22
CA LEU A 100 -26.37 3.24 -9.07
C LEU A 100 -24.86 3.45 -8.85
N ALA A 101 -24.06 3.38 -9.92
CA ALA A 101 -22.64 3.62 -9.88
C ALA A 101 -22.35 5.05 -9.39
N PHE A 102 -23.10 6.04 -9.86
CA PHE A 102 -23.02 7.41 -9.36
C PHE A 102 -23.44 7.52 -7.88
N CYS A 103 -24.57 6.92 -7.50
CA CYS A 103 -25.13 6.94 -6.15
C CYS A 103 -24.12 6.46 -5.09
N TYR A 104 -23.57 5.26 -5.29
CA TYR A 104 -22.68 4.63 -4.33
C TYR A 104 -21.21 5.04 -4.53
N GLY A 105 -20.78 5.29 -5.78
CA GLY A 105 -19.43 5.76 -6.07
C GLY A 105 -19.16 7.16 -5.50
N CYS A 106 -20.15 8.06 -5.51
CA CYS A 106 -20.04 9.38 -4.89
C CYS A 106 -20.40 9.41 -3.40
N ASN A 107 -20.71 8.26 -2.79
CA ASN A 107 -21.14 8.15 -1.39
C ASN A 107 -22.35 9.04 -1.03
N LEU A 108 -23.25 9.30 -1.98
CA LEU A 108 -24.47 10.07 -1.75
C LEU A 108 -25.56 9.22 -1.08
N GLY A 109 -25.60 7.94 -1.44
CA GLY A 109 -26.62 7.00 -1.03
C GLY A 109 -27.98 7.22 -1.73
N PRO A 110 -28.91 6.26 -1.63
CA PRO A 110 -30.14 6.26 -2.43
C PRO A 110 -31.05 7.46 -2.18
N SER A 111 -31.09 7.97 -0.95
CA SER A 111 -31.99 9.06 -0.56
C SER A 111 -31.58 10.40 -1.14
N GLN A 112 -30.28 10.73 -1.14
CA GLN A 112 -29.79 11.98 -1.73
C GLN A 112 -29.80 11.89 -3.25
N THR A 113 -29.39 10.75 -3.80
CA THR A 113 -29.42 10.52 -5.25
C THR A 113 -30.83 10.70 -5.84
N ALA A 114 -31.86 10.14 -5.20
CA ALA A 114 -33.24 10.31 -5.65
C ALA A 114 -33.77 11.75 -5.54
N ARG A 115 -33.15 12.60 -4.72
CA ARG A 115 -33.46 14.04 -4.66
C ARG A 115 -32.73 14.85 -5.73
N SER A 116 -31.55 14.38 -6.13
CA SER A 116 -30.70 15.06 -7.11
C SER A 116 -30.98 14.65 -8.56
N LEU A 117 -31.55 13.46 -8.78
CA LEU A 117 -31.85 12.92 -10.10
C LEU A 117 -33.36 12.78 -10.32
N THR A 118 -33.84 13.31 -11.44
CA THR A 118 -35.22 13.13 -11.89
C THR A 118 -35.43 11.72 -12.44
N GLY A 119 -36.57 11.10 -12.13
CA GLY A 119 -36.93 9.77 -12.64
C GLY A 119 -36.32 8.59 -11.88
N VAL A 120 -35.66 8.83 -10.74
CA VAL A 120 -35.04 7.76 -9.93
C VAL A 120 -35.64 7.75 -8.52
N GLU A 121 -36.25 6.64 -8.11
CA GLU A 121 -36.77 6.47 -6.75
C GLU A 121 -35.73 5.85 -5.81
N ARG A 122 -35.71 6.30 -4.54
CA ARG A 122 -34.88 5.72 -3.48
C ARG A 122 -35.06 4.21 -3.35
N ARG A 123 -36.32 3.73 -3.36
CA ARG A 123 -36.63 2.30 -3.16
C ARG A 123 -36.05 1.46 -4.29
N ASP A 124 -36.14 1.95 -5.51
CA ASP A 124 -35.60 1.27 -6.69
C ASP A 124 -34.07 1.16 -6.62
N LEU A 125 -33.36 2.26 -6.32
CA LEU A 125 -31.90 2.22 -6.18
C LEU A 125 -31.46 1.21 -5.11
N SER A 126 -32.11 1.23 -3.94
CA SER A 126 -31.78 0.30 -2.87
C SER A 126 -32.07 -1.15 -3.25
N TRP A 127 -33.19 -1.39 -3.93
CA TRP A 127 -33.58 -2.74 -4.34
C TRP A 127 -32.63 -3.29 -5.41
N VAL A 128 -32.29 -2.49 -6.43
CA VAL A 128 -31.35 -2.90 -7.49
C VAL A 128 -29.97 -3.16 -6.90
N ASN A 129 -29.48 -2.33 -5.97
CA ASN A 129 -28.19 -2.58 -5.30
C ASN A 129 -28.17 -3.96 -4.60
N GLN A 130 -29.22 -4.29 -3.86
CA GLN A 130 -29.28 -5.52 -3.07
C GLN A 130 -29.46 -6.78 -3.90
N HIS A 131 -30.10 -6.69 -5.07
CA HIS A 131 -30.48 -7.85 -5.86
C HIS A 131 -29.65 -8.04 -7.13
N HIS A 132 -29.02 -6.98 -7.65
CA HIS A 132 -28.32 -7.01 -8.94
C HIS A 132 -26.81 -6.84 -8.82
N ILE A 133 -26.32 -6.32 -7.70
CA ILE A 133 -24.90 -6.02 -7.47
C ILE A 133 -24.35 -6.93 -6.36
N THR A 134 -23.18 -7.52 -6.61
CA THR A 134 -22.39 -8.24 -5.62
C THR A 134 -20.95 -7.77 -5.69
N GLU A 135 -20.13 -8.09 -4.68
CA GLU A 135 -18.70 -7.75 -4.66
C GLU A 135 -17.98 -8.33 -5.88
N GLU A 136 -18.27 -9.58 -6.24
CA GLU A 136 -17.65 -10.25 -7.38
C GLU A 136 -18.00 -9.56 -8.71
N LYS A 137 -19.26 -9.13 -8.87
CA LYS A 137 -19.70 -8.40 -10.07
C LYS A 137 -19.06 -7.02 -10.16
N LEU A 138 -18.88 -6.35 -9.03
CA LEU A 138 -18.16 -5.07 -8.96
C LEU A 138 -16.68 -5.23 -9.32
N ASP A 139 -16.03 -6.27 -8.79
CA ASP A 139 -14.62 -6.58 -9.11
C ASP A 139 -14.45 -6.83 -10.62
N GLU A 140 -15.38 -7.54 -11.27
CA GLU A 140 -15.37 -7.75 -12.73
C GLU A 140 -15.57 -6.45 -13.53
N ALA A 141 -16.52 -5.60 -13.10
CA ALA A 141 -16.73 -4.30 -13.73
C ALA A 141 -15.51 -3.38 -13.58
N ILE A 142 -14.92 -3.31 -12.39
CA ILE A 142 -13.69 -2.55 -12.10
C ILE A 142 -12.53 -3.07 -12.96
N ARG A 143 -12.37 -4.39 -13.07
CA ARG A 143 -11.35 -5.02 -13.91
C ARG A 143 -11.53 -4.62 -15.38
N CYS A 144 -12.74 -4.67 -15.90
CA CYS A 144 -13.05 -4.24 -17.27
C CYS A 144 -12.64 -2.79 -17.53
N VAL A 145 -12.99 -1.87 -16.62
CA VAL A 145 -12.63 -0.45 -16.73
C VAL A 145 -11.12 -0.24 -16.64
N THR A 146 -10.47 -0.95 -15.71
CA THR A 146 -9.02 -0.88 -15.48
C THR A 146 -8.22 -1.39 -16.68
N GLU A 147 -8.65 -2.50 -17.28
CA GLU A 147 -8.01 -3.07 -18.48
C GLU A 147 -8.16 -2.15 -19.68
N ALA A 148 -9.33 -1.52 -19.86
CA ALA A 148 -9.52 -0.52 -20.91
C ALA A 148 -8.67 0.72 -20.68
N TYR A 149 -8.61 1.21 -19.44
CA TYR A 149 -7.78 2.37 -19.06
C TYR A 149 -6.29 2.14 -19.38
N ASN A 150 -5.77 0.95 -19.10
CA ASN A 150 -4.37 0.58 -19.37
C ASN A 150 -4.00 0.53 -20.86
N ARG A 151 -4.99 0.46 -21.77
CA ARG A 151 -4.74 0.49 -23.22
C ARG A 151 -4.37 1.89 -23.71
N PHE A 152 -4.78 2.94 -23.00
CA PHE A 152 -4.46 4.31 -23.39
C PHE A 152 -2.97 4.62 -23.20
N HIS A 153 -2.48 5.54 -24.04
CA HIS A 153 -1.10 6.02 -23.95
C HIS A 153 -0.92 7.06 -22.84
N LEU A 154 -1.95 7.85 -22.55
CA LEU A 154 -1.87 8.94 -21.58
C LEU A 154 -1.40 8.49 -20.17
N PRO A 155 -1.92 7.39 -19.59
CA PRO A 155 -1.48 6.94 -18.27
C PRO A 155 0.00 6.54 -18.20
N LYS A 156 0.58 6.15 -19.34
CA LYS A 156 1.99 5.73 -19.43
C LYS A 156 2.96 6.90 -19.27
N TYR A 157 2.49 8.15 -19.37
CA TYR A 157 3.30 9.34 -19.07
C TYR A 157 3.44 9.57 -17.56
N TRP A 158 2.49 9.10 -16.74
CA TRP A 158 2.58 9.21 -15.28
C TRP A 158 3.49 8.13 -14.68
N GLY A 159 3.41 6.91 -15.23
CA GLY A 159 4.13 5.77 -14.66
C GLY A 159 4.05 4.52 -15.51
N THR A 160 4.65 3.45 -14.99
CA THR A 160 4.77 2.16 -15.70
C THR A 160 3.80 1.10 -15.22
N GLY A 161 3.05 1.36 -14.15
CA GLY A 161 2.21 0.39 -13.44
C GLY A 161 2.99 -0.50 -12.47
N LYS A 162 4.32 -0.33 -12.37
CA LYS A 162 5.20 -1.17 -11.54
C LYS A 162 5.37 -0.66 -10.12
N ARG A 163 4.89 0.54 -9.83
CA ARG A 163 5.00 1.20 -8.53
C ARG A 163 3.60 1.48 -8.00
N ALA A 164 3.42 1.30 -6.71
CA ALA A 164 2.19 1.70 -6.02
C ALA A 164 2.51 2.40 -4.70
N SER A 165 1.62 3.28 -4.25
CA SER A 165 1.66 3.89 -2.93
C SER A 165 0.50 3.37 -2.09
N ALA A 166 0.79 2.99 -0.86
CA ALA A 166 -0.19 2.49 0.09
C ALA A 166 -0.47 3.55 1.16
N ASP A 167 -1.74 3.92 1.33
CA ASP A 167 -2.17 4.91 2.33
C ASP A 167 -3.53 4.56 2.95
N GLY A 168 -3.69 4.95 4.22
CA GLY A 168 -4.89 4.70 5.02
C GLY A 168 -5.70 5.98 5.21
N THR A 169 -6.96 5.97 4.78
CA THR A 169 -7.90 7.07 5.02
C THR A 169 -8.99 6.61 5.99
N LYS A 170 -9.31 7.41 7.02
CA LYS A 170 -10.42 7.12 7.92
C LYS A 170 -11.76 7.37 7.21
N TRP A 171 -12.66 6.41 7.34
CA TRP A 171 -14.05 6.49 6.93
C TRP A 171 -14.95 6.50 8.16
N GLU A 172 -15.93 7.39 8.17
CA GLU A 172 -17.03 7.35 9.14
C GLU A 172 -17.92 6.15 8.82
N MET A 173 -18.19 5.33 9.83
CA MET A 173 -19.00 4.12 9.69
C MET A 173 -20.00 4.05 10.84
N TYR A 174 -21.10 3.32 10.64
CA TYR A 174 -22.04 3.03 11.71
C TYR A 174 -21.34 2.29 12.86
N GLU A 175 -21.51 2.76 14.09
CA GLU A 175 -20.77 2.26 15.27
C GLU A 175 -21.08 0.78 15.58
N GLN A 176 -22.25 0.27 15.21
CA GLN A 176 -22.68 -1.10 15.44
C GLN A 176 -22.19 -2.06 14.35
N ASN A 177 -20.88 -2.10 14.09
CA ASN A 177 -20.30 -3.08 13.18
C ASN A 177 -18.94 -3.58 13.67
N LEU A 178 -18.52 -4.78 13.21
CA LEU A 178 -17.29 -5.45 13.66
C LEU A 178 -15.98 -4.72 13.30
N LEU A 179 -16.04 -3.73 12.41
CA LEU A 179 -14.89 -2.96 11.91
C LEU A 179 -14.84 -1.54 12.49
N ALA A 180 -15.93 -1.06 13.08
CA ALA A 180 -16.02 0.27 13.65
C ALA A 180 -15.32 0.29 15.02
N GLU A 181 -14.21 1.00 15.08
CA GLU A 181 -13.46 1.22 16.32
C GLU A 181 -13.16 2.71 16.49
N TYR A 182 -12.94 3.13 17.75
CA TYR A 182 -12.62 4.52 18.04
C TYR A 182 -11.17 4.85 17.62
N HIS A 183 -11.00 5.82 16.72
CA HIS A 183 -9.68 6.22 16.26
C HIS A 183 -9.12 7.40 17.06
N ILE A 184 -8.13 7.15 17.91
CA ILE A 184 -7.53 8.16 18.81
C ILE A 184 -6.97 9.38 18.04
N ARG A 185 -6.26 9.16 16.91
CA ARG A 185 -5.68 10.26 16.11
C ARG A 185 -6.72 11.11 15.35
N TYR A 186 -7.89 10.57 15.05
CA TYR A 186 -8.92 11.25 14.24
C TYR A 186 -10.20 11.55 15.04
N GLY A 187 -10.18 11.32 16.36
CA GLY A 187 -11.25 11.75 17.28
C GLY A 187 -12.66 11.26 16.98
N GLY A 188 -12.85 9.99 16.58
CA GLY A 188 -14.19 9.43 16.36
C GLY A 188 -14.20 7.98 15.89
N TYR A 189 -15.38 7.36 15.88
CA TYR A 189 -15.60 5.99 15.41
C TYR A 189 -15.56 5.88 13.89
N GLY A 190 -15.05 4.76 13.39
CA GLY A 190 -14.97 4.49 11.96
C GLY A 190 -14.09 3.30 11.64
N GLY A 191 -13.76 3.15 10.36
CA GLY A 191 -12.79 2.19 9.85
C GLY A 191 -11.74 2.88 8.98
N ILE A 192 -10.64 2.20 8.71
CA ILE A 192 -9.59 2.70 7.81
C ILE A 192 -9.78 2.03 6.45
N GLY A 193 -10.10 2.81 5.43
CA GLY A 193 -10.00 2.39 4.04
C GLY A 193 -8.54 2.44 3.64
N TYR A 194 -7.94 1.28 3.42
CA TYR A 194 -6.53 1.16 3.07
C TYR A 194 -6.39 0.91 1.58
N TYR A 195 -5.78 1.87 0.89
CA TYR A 195 -5.74 1.94 -0.56
C TYR A 195 -4.32 1.74 -1.08
N HIS A 196 -4.19 0.96 -2.14
CA HIS A 196 -2.97 0.91 -2.95
C HIS A 196 -3.24 1.59 -4.30
N VAL A 197 -2.55 2.68 -4.57
CA VAL A 197 -2.71 3.47 -5.80
C VAL A 197 -1.45 3.32 -6.64
N SER A 198 -1.61 2.88 -7.88
CA SER A 198 -0.55 2.75 -8.88
C SER A 198 0.04 4.12 -9.28
N ASP A 199 1.27 4.13 -9.78
CA ASP A 199 1.88 5.30 -10.46
C ASP A 199 1.14 5.72 -11.74
N THR A 200 0.25 4.86 -12.24
CA THR A 200 -0.72 5.15 -13.31
C THR A 200 -2.07 5.67 -12.80
N TYR A 201 -2.18 6.06 -11.53
CA TYR A 201 -3.41 6.58 -10.89
C TYR A 201 -4.59 5.59 -10.84
N ILE A 202 -4.30 4.29 -10.86
CA ILE A 202 -5.30 3.23 -10.70
C ILE A 202 -5.31 2.77 -9.24
N ALA A 203 -6.48 2.74 -8.61
CA ALA A 203 -6.66 2.09 -7.32
C ALA A 203 -6.66 0.56 -7.51
N LEU A 204 -5.58 -0.09 -7.07
CA LEU A 204 -5.33 -1.53 -7.27
C LEU A 204 -6.01 -2.41 -6.23
N PHE A 205 -6.11 -1.90 -5.01
CA PHE A 205 -6.65 -2.65 -3.88
C PHE A 205 -7.19 -1.69 -2.84
N SER A 206 -8.40 -1.97 -2.35
CA SER A 206 -9.00 -1.29 -1.22
C SER A 206 -9.46 -2.34 -0.20
N ARG A 207 -9.09 -2.17 1.06
CA ARG A 207 -9.60 -3.00 2.16
C ARG A 207 -9.96 -2.12 3.35
N PHE A 208 -11.09 -2.41 3.97
CA PHE A 208 -11.43 -1.82 5.25
C PHE A 208 -10.71 -2.57 6.37
N ILE A 209 -10.03 -1.81 7.21
CA ILE A 209 -9.25 -2.29 8.35
C ILE A 209 -9.82 -1.63 9.61
N PRO A 210 -9.97 -2.36 10.73
CA PRO A 210 -10.36 -1.76 12.01
C PRO A 210 -9.41 -0.64 12.44
N CYS A 211 -9.92 0.33 13.19
CA CYS A 211 -9.05 1.35 13.78
C CYS A 211 -8.12 0.71 14.84
N GLY A 212 -6.92 1.27 15.07
CA GLY A 212 -6.02 0.82 16.14
C GLY A 212 -5.15 -0.41 15.86
N VAL A 213 -5.34 -1.08 14.72
CA VAL A 213 -4.40 -2.11 14.25
C VAL A 213 -3.22 -1.49 13.49
N HIS A 214 -2.10 -2.22 13.44
CA HIS A 214 -0.92 -1.77 12.73
C HIS A 214 -1.11 -1.88 11.21
N GLU A 215 -1.46 -0.77 10.55
CA GLU A 215 -1.74 -0.67 9.11
C GLU A 215 -0.68 -1.31 8.22
N GLY A 216 0.60 -1.15 8.57
CA GLY A 216 1.70 -1.75 7.81
C GLY A 216 1.61 -3.27 7.67
N ALA A 217 0.86 -3.97 8.53
CA ALA A 217 0.65 -5.41 8.38
C ALA A 217 -0.19 -5.78 7.15
N TYR A 218 -1.00 -4.84 6.65
CA TYR A 218 -1.93 -5.03 5.54
C TYR A 218 -1.36 -4.57 4.19
N ILE A 219 -0.16 -3.95 4.16
CA ILE A 219 0.51 -3.49 2.93
C ILE A 219 0.82 -4.60 1.93
N LEU A 220 0.88 -5.85 2.40
CA LEU A 220 1.14 -7.01 1.55
C LEU A 220 -0.14 -7.78 1.20
N ASP A 221 -1.30 -7.42 1.75
CA ASP A 221 -2.56 -8.14 1.51
C ASP A 221 -3.04 -8.02 0.06
N MET A 222 -2.61 -6.98 -0.66
CA MET A 222 -2.95 -6.79 -2.07
C MET A 222 -2.50 -7.97 -2.97
N PHE A 223 -1.56 -8.79 -2.52
CA PHE A 223 -1.04 -9.95 -3.28
C PHE A 223 -1.86 -11.23 -3.10
N GLU A 224 -2.97 -11.18 -2.34
CA GLU A 224 -3.93 -12.28 -2.23
C GLU A 224 -4.73 -12.48 -3.53
N LYS A 225 -5.08 -11.39 -4.24
CA LYS A 225 -5.93 -11.46 -5.43
C LYS A 225 -5.10 -11.72 -6.70
N GLU A 226 -5.11 -12.96 -7.18
CA GLU A 226 -4.38 -13.37 -8.39
C GLU A 226 -4.90 -12.69 -9.68
N GLN A 227 -6.09 -12.09 -9.67
CA GLN A 227 -6.76 -11.61 -10.88
C GLN A 227 -6.50 -10.13 -11.24
N ALA A 228 -5.64 -9.42 -10.50
CA ALA A 228 -5.33 -8.03 -10.81
C ALA A 228 -4.49 -7.90 -12.10
N SER A 229 -4.99 -7.13 -13.07
CA SER A 229 -4.31 -6.88 -14.36
C SER A 229 -3.04 -6.03 -14.20
N VAL A 230 -2.89 -5.31 -13.09
CA VAL A 230 -1.69 -4.52 -12.75
C VAL A 230 -1.12 -5.03 -11.43
N ARG A 231 0.15 -5.43 -11.46
CA ARG A 231 0.88 -5.92 -10.28
C ARG A 231 2.14 -5.09 -10.05
N PRO A 232 2.16 -4.21 -9.03
CA PRO A 232 3.33 -3.43 -8.71
C PRO A 232 4.43 -4.32 -8.12
N GLU A 233 5.64 -4.09 -8.60
CA GLU A 233 6.87 -4.72 -8.08
C GLU A 233 7.42 -3.92 -6.90
N THR A 234 7.06 -2.64 -6.79
CA THR A 234 7.53 -1.71 -5.78
C THR A 234 6.35 -1.05 -5.07
N VAL A 235 6.34 -1.10 -3.74
CA VAL A 235 5.28 -0.52 -2.92
C VAL A 235 5.86 0.52 -1.98
N HIS A 236 5.43 1.77 -2.13
CA HIS A 236 5.71 2.87 -1.23
C HIS A 236 4.68 2.85 -0.09
N GLY A 237 5.13 3.13 1.12
CA GLY A 237 4.25 3.18 2.27
C GLY A 237 4.75 4.17 3.31
N ASP A 238 3.90 4.46 4.27
CA ASP A 238 4.20 5.43 5.31
C ASP A 238 5.11 4.87 6.41
N THR A 239 5.36 5.67 7.45
CA THR A 239 6.27 5.30 8.56
C THR A 239 5.81 4.01 9.25
N HIS A 240 4.51 3.73 9.28
CA HIS A 240 3.97 2.48 9.84
C HIS A 240 4.40 1.23 9.07
N ALA A 241 4.85 1.34 7.82
CA ALA A 241 5.41 0.21 7.07
C ALA A 241 6.89 -0.09 7.41
N GLN A 242 7.53 0.71 8.28
CA GLN A 242 8.92 0.55 8.73
C GLN A 242 9.08 -0.59 9.77
N SER A 243 8.78 -1.83 9.36
CA SER A 243 8.88 -3.02 10.21
C SER A 243 9.71 -4.11 9.57
N THR A 244 10.64 -4.69 10.32
CA THR A 244 11.57 -5.63 9.72
C THR A 244 10.95 -6.96 9.29
N THR A 245 9.92 -7.41 10.01
CA THR A 245 9.16 -8.60 9.62
C THR A 245 8.42 -8.38 8.30
N ILE A 246 7.91 -7.17 8.08
CA ILE A 246 7.20 -6.80 6.84
C ILE A 246 8.19 -6.75 5.68
N PHE A 247 9.37 -6.15 5.88
CA PHE A 247 10.44 -6.14 4.89
C PHE A 247 10.91 -7.56 4.51
N GLY A 248 11.18 -8.41 5.50
CA GLY A 248 11.62 -9.79 5.24
C GLY A 248 10.58 -10.56 4.43
N LEU A 249 9.29 -10.42 4.75
CA LEU A 249 8.22 -11.05 3.99
C LEU A 249 8.09 -10.48 2.57
N ALA A 250 8.13 -9.15 2.42
CA ALA A 250 8.09 -8.49 1.13
C ALA A 250 9.21 -8.98 0.20
N HIS A 251 10.43 -9.11 0.74
CA HIS A 251 11.58 -9.62 -0.02
C HIS A 251 11.35 -11.04 -0.53
N LEU A 252 10.83 -11.96 0.31
CA LEU A 252 10.51 -13.33 -0.09
C LEU A 252 9.40 -13.40 -1.14
N LEU A 253 8.46 -12.46 -1.12
CA LEU A 253 7.41 -12.36 -2.12
C LEU A 253 7.92 -11.75 -3.45
N GLY A 254 9.12 -11.16 -3.46
CA GLY A 254 9.72 -10.48 -4.61
C GLY A 254 9.33 -9.01 -4.75
N ILE A 255 8.89 -8.39 -3.65
CA ILE A 255 8.38 -7.01 -3.63
C ILE A 255 9.43 -6.07 -3.04
N SER A 256 9.65 -4.96 -3.74
CA SER A 256 10.50 -3.88 -3.27
C SER A 256 9.67 -2.92 -2.40
N LEU A 257 9.59 -3.21 -1.10
CA LEU A 257 8.93 -2.32 -0.16
C LEU A 257 9.80 -1.07 0.11
N MET A 258 9.24 0.12 -0.09
CA MET A 258 9.94 1.40 0.05
C MET A 258 9.25 2.34 1.04
N PRO A 259 9.26 2.05 2.35
CA PRO A 259 8.56 2.90 3.30
C PRO A 259 9.29 4.23 3.49
N ARG A 260 8.56 5.22 3.99
CA ARG A 260 9.14 6.46 4.52
C ARG A 260 9.84 6.15 5.83
N ILE A 261 11.18 6.13 5.80
CA ILE A 261 11.98 5.88 7.00
C ILE A 261 12.00 7.15 7.86
N LYS A 262 11.44 7.07 9.06
CA LYS A 262 11.57 8.09 10.11
C LYS A 262 12.69 7.71 11.07
N ASN A 263 13.35 8.71 11.66
CA ASN A 263 14.41 8.56 12.66
C ASN A 263 15.44 7.49 12.26
N TRP A 264 15.99 7.61 11.04
CA TRP A 264 16.93 6.61 10.52
C TRP A 264 18.20 6.47 11.39
N LYS A 265 18.52 7.50 12.20
CA LYS A 265 19.60 7.48 13.21
C LYS A 265 19.41 6.42 14.29
N ASP A 266 18.16 6.10 14.65
CA ASP A 266 17.84 5.12 15.69
C ASP A 266 17.81 3.68 15.15
N LEU A 267 18.18 3.47 13.88
CA LEU A 267 18.12 2.18 13.23
C LEU A 267 19.41 1.41 13.40
N THR A 268 19.29 0.22 13.96
CA THR A 268 20.36 -0.78 13.94
C THR A 268 20.59 -1.23 12.51
N LEU A 269 21.78 -0.93 11.98
CA LEU A 269 22.26 -1.49 10.72
C LEU A 269 23.21 -2.66 11.01
N PHE A 270 23.03 -3.79 10.33
CA PHE A 270 23.79 -5.03 10.49
C PHE A 270 24.85 -5.19 9.39
N ARG A 271 26.07 -5.53 9.77
CA ARG A 271 27.18 -5.87 8.87
C ARG A 271 26.96 -7.28 8.31
N PRO A 272 27.41 -7.57 7.07
CA PRO A 272 27.40 -8.94 6.55
C PRO A 272 28.26 -9.87 7.40
N ASP A 273 29.39 -9.39 7.89
CA ASP A 273 30.34 -10.18 8.65
C ASP A 273 30.96 -9.28 9.73
N PRO A 274 31.19 -9.78 10.97
CA PRO A 274 31.87 -9.01 12.00
C PRO A 274 33.29 -8.55 11.59
N ASP A 275 33.99 -9.31 10.74
CA ASP A 275 35.39 -9.04 10.40
C ASP A 275 35.56 -8.05 9.24
N ILE A 276 34.46 -7.62 8.61
CA ILE A 276 34.47 -6.71 7.46
C ILE A 276 34.30 -5.26 7.93
N HIS A 277 35.25 -4.43 7.55
CA HIS A 277 35.26 -2.99 7.81
C HIS A 277 35.13 -2.18 6.52
N TYR A 278 34.39 -1.08 6.59
CA TYR A 278 34.16 -0.16 5.47
C TYR A 278 34.84 1.19 5.75
N THR A 279 35.30 1.89 4.71
CA THR A 279 36.15 3.07 4.90
C THR A 279 35.33 4.29 5.35
N HIS A 280 34.15 4.47 4.78
CA HIS A 280 33.32 5.65 5.01
C HIS A 280 32.10 5.35 5.89
N LEU A 281 31.59 4.13 5.87
CA LEU A 281 30.28 3.78 6.45
C LEU A 281 30.35 2.89 7.70
N ASP A 282 31.53 2.48 8.18
CA ASP A 282 31.64 1.52 9.30
C ASP A 282 30.88 1.98 10.56
N SER A 283 30.92 3.29 10.85
CA SER A 283 30.26 3.91 12.01
C SER A 283 28.74 3.77 12.00
N LEU A 284 28.13 3.49 10.85
CA LEU A 284 26.68 3.31 10.73
C LEU A 284 26.22 1.92 11.16
N PHE A 285 27.11 0.93 11.14
CA PHE A 285 26.76 -0.44 11.44
C PHE A 285 26.98 -0.74 12.93
N SER A 286 25.91 -1.20 13.60
CA SER A 286 25.92 -1.42 15.05
C SER A 286 26.12 -2.88 15.46
N ASP A 287 25.87 -3.85 14.57
CA ASP A 287 25.90 -5.29 14.89
C ASP A 287 26.12 -6.11 13.60
N ALA A 288 26.29 -7.44 13.67
CA ALA A 288 26.50 -8.33 12.51
C ALA A 288 25.31 -9.28 12.28
N ILE A 289 25.19 -9.80 11.05
CA ILE A 289 24.13 -10.75 10.68
C ILE A 289 24.47 -12.17 11.16
N ASP A 290 23.53 -12.80 11.86
CA ASP A 290 23.57 -14.24 12.16
C ASP A 290 23.01 -15.04 10.96
N TRP A 291 23.92 -15.49 10.09
CA TRP A 291 23.56 -16.25 8.88
C TRP A 291 23.07 -17.67 9.17
N ASP A 292 23.58 -18.32 10.22
CA ASP A 292 23.17 -19.66 10.60
C ASP A 292 21.72 -19.68 11.06
N LEU A 293 21.30 -18.61 11.75
CA LEU A 293 19.91 -18.42 12.14
C LEU A 293 18.98 -18.25 10.94
N ILE A 294 19.41 -17.47 9.94
CA ILE A 294 18.65 -17.32 8.70
C ILE A 294 18.57 -18.66 8.00
N ALA A 295 19.69 -19.36 7.82
CA ALA A 295 19.76 -20.67 7.16
C ALA A 295 18.82 -21.69 7.82
N THR A 296 18.80 -21.74 9.15
CA THR A 296 17.96 -22.65 9.94
C THR A 296 16.47 -22.44 9.68
N HIS A 297 16.02 -21.18 9.54
CA HIS A 297 14.60 -20.85 9.42
C HIS A 297 14.13 -20.55 8.00
N LEU A 298 15.05 -20.52 7.04
CA LEU A 298 14.76 -20.19 5.65
C LEU A 298 13.73 -21.11 4.99
N PRO A 299 13.78 -22.45 5.16
CA PRO A 299 12.77 -23.33 4.56
C PRO A 299 11.35 -23.02 5.03
N ASP A 300 11.18 -22.73 6.32
CA ASP A 300 9.89 -22.34 6.89
C ASP A 300 9.40 -21.00 6.34
N MET A 301 10.31 -20.03 6.21
CA MET A 301 10.00 -18.71 5.66
C MET A 301 9.57 -18.80 4.18
N ILE A 302 10.23 -19.64 3.38
CA ILE A 302 9.84 -19.89 1.99
C ILE A 302 8.47 -20.56 1.93
N ARG A 303 8.19 -21.56 2.77
CA ARG A 303 6.87 -22.23 2.82
C ARG A 303 5.74 -21.24 3.09
N VAL A 304 5.98 -20.29 4.00
CA VAL A 304 5.03 -19.20 4.29
C VAL A 304 4.81 -18.32 3.06
N ALA A 305 5.90 -17.86 2.42
CA ALA A 305 5.81 -17.02 1.23
C ALA A 305 5.11 -17.73 0.05
N LEU A 306 5.38 -19.03 -0.15
CA LEU A 306 4.69 -19.85 -1.16
C LEU A 306 3.21 -20.04 -0.84
N SER A 307 2.86 -20.22 0.43
CA SER A 307 1.46 -20.34 0.86
C SER A 307 0.67 -19.05 0.63
N ILE A 308 1.31 -17.89 0.82
CA ILE A 308 0.75 -16.58 0.48
C ILE A 308 0.57 -16.45 -1.03
N LYS A 309 1.60 -16.77 -1.82
CA LYS A 309 1.51 -16.72 -3.30
C LYS A 309 0.45 -17.65 -3.87
N ALA A 310 0.18 -18.76 -3.20
CA ALA A 310 -0.90 -19.70 -3.55
C ALA A 310 -2.29 -19.27 -3.04
N GLY A 311 -2.43 -18.07 -2.45
CA GLY A 311 -3.71 -17.56 -1.93
C GLY A 311 -4.24 -18.29 -0.69
N LYS A 312 -3.44 -19.16 -0.06
CA LYS A 312 -3.90 -20.00 1.08
C LYS A 312 -3.90 -19.26 2.41
N ILE A 313 -3.09 -18.20 2.53
CA ILE A 313 -2.92 -17.45 3.78
C ILE A 313 -2.77 -15.96 3.48
N ILE A 314 -3.48 -15.13 4.25
CA ILE A 314 -3.40 -13.67 4.19
C ILE A 314 -2.13 -13.18 4.92
N PRO A 315 -1.29 -12.32 4.29
CA PRO A 315 -0.07 -11.77 4.90
C PRO A 315 -0.30 -11.10 6.26
N SER A 316 -1.32 -10.24 6.37
CA SER A 316 -1.65 -9.55 7.62
C SER A 316 -1.92 -10.49 8.79
N THR A 317 -2.50 -11.66 8.54
CA THR A 317 -2.76 -12.67 9.57
C THR A 317 -1.46 -13.24 10.14
N ILE A 318 -0.48 -13.54 9.27
CA ILE A 318 0.83 -14.03 9.69
C ILE A 318 1.61 -12.92 10.40
N LEU A 319 1.63 -11.71 9.84
CA LEU A 319 2.35 -10.58 10.40
C LEU A 319 1.84 -10.18 11.78
N ARG A 320 0.51 -10.22 11.99
CA ARG A 320 -0.09 -10.03 13.33
C ARG A 320 0.34 -11.11 14.31
N LYS A 321 0.35 -12.39 13.90
CA LYS A 321 0.85 -13.48 14.75
C LYS A 321 2.33 -13.29 15.09
N LEU A 322 3.18 -12.94 14.13
CA LEU A 322 4.61 -12.70 14.40
C LEU A 322 4.84 -11.47 15.29
N GLY A 323 4.04 -10.41 15.12
CA GLY A 323 4.14 -9.17 15.90
C GLY A 323 3.61 -9.26 17.34
N ALA A 324 2.53 -10.01 17.57
CA ALA A 324 1.91 -10.14 18.90
C ALA A 324 2.83 -10.84 19.92
N TYR A 325 3.61 -11.83 19.47
CA TYR A 325 4.50 -12.59 20.36
C TYR A 325 5.75 -11.80 20.75
N SER A 326 6.17 -10.81 19.94
CA SER A 326 7.28 -9.92 20.30
C SER A 326 6.93 -8.97 21.46
N ARG A 327 5.64 -8.64 21.67
CA ARG A 327 5.18 -7.76 22.75
C ARG A 327 5.00 -8.48 24.10
N LYS A 328 4.70 -9.78 24.10
CA LYS A 328 4.62 -10.57 25.36
C LYS A 328 5.94 -10.61 26.14
N LYS A 329 7.09 -10.38 25.50
CA LYS A 329 8.39 -10.26 26.18
C LYS A 329 8.56 -9.00 27.05
N LYS A 330 7.66 -8.01 26.99
CA LYS A 330 7.78 -6.76 27.78
C LYS A 330 6.79 -6.63 28.96
N ILE A 331 5.75 -7.47 29.07
CA ILE A 331 4.61 -7.22 29.98
C ILE A 331 4.38 -8.36 30.99
N THR A 332 5.16 -9.44 30.99
CA THR A 332 4.99 -10.53 31.98
C THR A 332 6.25 -10.79 32.77
N GLY A 333 6.43 -10.01 33.83
CA GLY A 333 7.29 -10.33 34.96
C GLY A 333 6.45 -10.79 36.14
N HIS A 334 5.91 -12.03 36.10
CA HIS A 334 5.57 -12.83 37.29
C HIS A 334 5.34 -14.29 36.88
N PRO A 335 5.81 -15.28 37.68
CA PRO A 335 5.76 -16.69 37.32
C PRO A 335 4.48 -17.33 37.84
N GLN A 336 3.71 -17.98 36.97
CA GLN A 336 2.81 -19.05 37.41
C GLN A 336 3.26 -20.37 36.81
N ARG A 337 3.61 -21.28 37.72
CA ARG A 337 3.91 -22.69 37.47
C ARG A 337 2.64 -23.41 37.02
N SER A 338 2.72 -24.08 35.88
CA SER A 338 2.08 -25.38 35.67
C SER A 338 2.97 -26.19 34.70
N THR A 339 3.52 -27.27 35.27
CA THR A 339 3.78 -28.61 34.70
C THR A 339 3.25 -28.81 33.26
N GLU A 340 3.96 -29.36 32.27
CA GLU A 340 5.06 -30.33 32.22
C GLU A 340 5.77 -30.22 30.85
N THR A 341 7.10 -30.12 30.89
CA THR A 341 8.10 -30.77 30.01
C THR A 341 7.71 -31.09 28.55
N ASN A 342 7.77 -30.08 27.67
CA ASN A 342 8.20 -30.19 26.25
C ASN A 342 8.25 -28.83 25.49
N LEU A 343 8.05 -27.70 26.19
CA LEU A 343 7.82 -26.38 25.59
C LEU A 343 9.01 -25.40 25.63
N ASP A 344 10.16 -25.78 26.20
CA ASP A 344 11.31 -24.86 26.35
C ASP A 344 12.26 -24.82 25.14
N LEU A 345 12.24 -25.82 24.25
CA LEU A 345 12.96 -25.78 22.96
C LEU A 345 12.23 -24.93 21.89
N ASP A 346 10.91 -24.80 21.98
CA ASP A 346 10.09 -24.07 21.01
C ASP A 346 10.03 -22.54 21.29
N ARG A 347 10.39 -22.13 22.52
CA ARG A 347 10.39 -20.72 22.96
C ARG A 347 11.62 -19.94 22.48
N THR A 348 12.79 -20.58 22.45
CA THR A 348 14.05 -20.01 21.94
C THR A 348 14.10 -19.96 20.41
N HIS A 349 13.60 -20.98 19.72
CA HIS A 349 13.51 -21.00 18.25
C HIS A 349 12.57 -19.92 17.68
N ARG A 350 11.45 -19.61 18.36
CA ARG A 350 10.45 -18.66 17.83
C ARG A 350 10.79 -17.19 18.01
N THR A 351 11.55 -16.82 19.04
CA THR A 351 12.03 -15.41 19.13
C THR A 351 13.18 -15.12 18.18
N ARG A 352 13.93 -16.16 17.79
CA ARG A 352 14.98 -16.10 16.79
C ARG A 352 14.44 -15.89 15.36
N LYS A 353 13.25 -16.41 15.03
CA LYS A 353 12.56 -16.14 13.74
C LYS A 353 12.30 -14.64 13.49
N THR A 354 11.96 -13.88 14.52
CA THR A 354 11.79 -12.41 14.42
C THR A 354 13.12 -11.70 14.20
N THR A 355 14.22 -12.23 14.75
CA THR A 355 15.59 -11.73 14.55
C THR A 355 16.12 -12.06 13.15
N ALA A 356 15.82 -13.24 12.60
CA ALA A 356 16.13 -13.56 11.20
C ALA A 356 15.47 -12.56 10.22
N CYS A 357 14.22 -12.18 10.49
CA CYS A 357 13.58 -11.11 9.74
C CYS A 357 14.29 -9.76 9.93
N ARG A 358 14.85 -9.45 11.12
CA ARG A 358 15.63 -8.22 11.45
C ARG A 358 16.80 -7.97 10.50
N TYR A 359 17.48 -9.03 10.08
CA TYR A 359 18.66 -8.95 9.23
C TYR A 359 18.35 -8.56 7.77
N LEU A 360 17.15 -8.87 7.27
CA LEU A 360 16.73 -8.55 5.89
C LEU A 360 16.44 -7.06 5.63
N ARG A 361 16.55 -6.18 6.63
CA ARG A 361 16.37 -4.72 6.49
C ARG A 361 17.60 -3.96 6.02
N ILE A 362 18.81 -4.45 6.28
CA ILE A 362 20.04 -3.77 5.87
C ILE A 362 20.41 -4.03 4.42
N VAL A 363 20.01 -5.19 3.93
CA VAL A 363 19.94 -5.53 2.51
C VAL A 363 19.35 -4.36 1.70
N TRP A 364 18.48 -3.52 2.27
CA TRP A 364 17.77 -2.49 1.52
C TRP A 364 18.07 -1.03 1.88
N PHE A 365 18.59 -0.67 3.07
CA PHE A 365 19.01 0.73 3.33
C PHE A 365 20.06 1.18 2.30
N THR A 366 20.94 0.26 1.90
CA THR A 366 21.92 0.43 0.81
C THR A 366 21.28 0.58 -0.59
N ARG A 367 20.06 0.07 -0.82
CA ARG A 367 19.38 0.15 -2.11
C ARG A 367 18.74 1.51 -2.40
N LYS A 368 18.20 2.21 -1.38
CA LYS A 368 17.44 3.47 -1.55
C LYS A 368 18.23 4.75 -1.31
N TYR A 369 19.16 4.77 -0.36
CA TYR A 369 19.79 6.03 0.09
C TYR A 369 21.29 6.15 -0.24
N LEU A 370 21.83 5.10 -0.84
CA LEU A 370 23.26 4.80 -0.76
C LEU A 370 23.82 4.33 -2.12
N SER A 371 22.97 4.12 -3.12
CA SER A 371 23.38 3.83 -4.49
C SER A 371 23.08 5.00 -5.43
N PRO A 372 24.04 5.37 -6.30
CA PRO A 372 23.91 6.55 -7.16
C PRO A 372 22.91 6.39 -8.33
N SER A 373 22.34 5.19 -8.56
CA SER A 373 21.65 4.89 -9.82
C SER A 373 20.11 4.92 -9.80
N HIS A 374 19.46 5.40 -8.74
CA HIS A 374 17.98 5.54 -8.69
C HIS A 374 17.54 6.96 -8.28
N SER A 375 18.10 7.97 -8.95
CA SER A 375 17.49 9.30 -9.07
C SER A 375 16.40 9.29 -10.15
N SER A 376 15.32 8.54 -9.94
CA SER A 376 14.13 8.63 -10.81
C SER A 376 12.97 9.25 -10.06
N VAL A 377 12.78 10.56 -10.31
CA VAL A 377 11.55 11.34 -10.22
C VAL A 377 10.74 11.14 -8.94
N GLN A 378 11.09 11.91 -7.90
CA GLN A 378 10.13 12.32 -6.87
C GLN A 378 9.42 13.57 -7.38
N ARG A 379 8.14 13.45 -7.78
CA ARG A 379 7.23 14.59 -7.66
C ARG A 379 6.65 14.54 -6.24
N PRO A 380 6.81 15.58 -5.42
CA PRO A 380 6.15 15.65 -4.12
C PRO A 380 4.63 15.77 -4.33
N ALA A 381 3.85 15.03 -3.55
CA ALA A 381 2.42 15.31 -3.41
C ALA A 381 2.25 16.72 -2.79
N PRO A 382 1.34 17.56 -3.29
CA PRO A 382 1.11 18.88 -2.72
C PRO A 382 0.61 18.74 -1.28
N THR A 383 1.34 19.35 -0.35
CA THR A 383 0.92 19.51 1.05
C THR A 383 0.03 20.75 1.16
N ASN A 384 -1.30 20.58 1.13
CA ASN A 384 -2.22 21.59 1.66
C ASN A 384 -2.70 21.17 3.05
N ARG A 385 -2.10 21.78 4.08
CA ARG A 385 -2.69 21.87 5.42
C ARG A 385 -3.60 23.09 5.41
N GLY A 386 -4.90 22.88 5.52
CA GLY A 386 -5.90 23.92 5.75
C GLY A 386 -7.21 23.28 6.17
N GLU A 387 -7.67 23.62 7.36
CA GLU A 387 -8.94 23.18 7.96
C GLU A 387 -10.14 23.68 7.14
N ALA A 388 -11.12 22.81 6.85
CA ALA A 388 -12.55 23.13 6.94
C ALA A 388 -13.42 21.88 6.76
N ARG A 389 -14.51 21.86 7.51
CA ARG A 389 -15.53 20.81 7.68
C ARG A 389 -16.45 20.70 6.46
N THR A 390 -16.62 19.51 5.87
CA THR A 390 -17.89 18.80 5.55
C THR A 390 -17.62 17.64 4.56
N PRO A 391 -18.35 16.50 4.64
CA PRO A 391 -18.00 15.27 3.93
C PRO A 391 -18.83 15.14 2.65
N CYS A 392 -18.35 15.68 1.53
CA CYS A 392 -18.81 15.37 0.18
C CYS A 392 -17.68 15.76 -0.78
N LEU A 393 -17.40 14.96 -1.80
CA LEU A 393 -16.35 15.13 -2.82
C LEU A 393 -14.93 14.67 -2.42
N VAL A 394 -14.73 13.35 -2.32
CA VAL A 394 -13.38 12.74 -2.41
C VAL A 394 -13.39 11.73 -3.56
N TRP A 395 -13.69 12.19 -4.78
CA TRP A 395 -13.43 11.45 -6.03
C TRP A 395 -12.94 12.34 -7.19
N PHE A 396 -12.74 13.64 -6.96
CA PHE A 396 -12.14 14.56 -7.94
C PHE A 396 -11.26 15.58 -7.20
N SER A 397 -10.00 15.22 -6.92
CA SER A 397 -8.97 16.17 -6.48
C SER A 397 -7.58 15.63 -6.79
N VAL A 398 -7.33 15.38 -8.08
CA VAL A 398 -5.96 15.33 -8.66
C VAL A 398 -5.97 16.03 -10.04
N ILE A 399 -6.83 17.04 -10.18
CA ILE A 399 -6.73 18.07 -11.21
C ILE A 399 -7.01 19.37 -10.46
N GLU A 400 -5.98 19.92 -9.83
CA GLU A 400 -5.79 21.36 -9.56
C GLU A 400 -4.55 21.52 -8.68
N THR A 401 -3.65 22.40 -9.14
CA THR A 401 -2.36 22.87 -8.61
C THR A 401 -1.13 21.98 -8.75
#